data_AF-A0A167R9T8-F1
#
_entry.id   AF-A0A167R9T8-F1
#
_cell.length_a   1.000
_cell.length_b   1.000
_cell.length_c   1.000
_cell.angle_alpha   90.00
_cell.angle_beta   90.00
_cell.angle_gamma   90.00
#
_symmetry.space_group_name_H-M   'P 1'
#
loop_
_entity.id
_entity.type
_entity.pdbx_description
1 polymer ?
#
loop_
_entity_poly.entity_id
_entity_poly.type
_entity_poly.pdbx_seq_one_letter_code
_entity_poly.pdbx_strand_id
1 'polypeptide(L)'
;NLPREKRYKKENIILVSLMPGPKEAKTSEINHYLRPLIVELKKLYLGVVLSTNECPSSTLIYAALLLIACDIPTARKTCGFTSHASINACHICNCHISCRTDGKDMNYSGLVFSEWVSHTNEKHCRDAEKWRRARSEAEKMRLERENDVRWSELLELKYFNAVECTIINPMHNLFLGTAK
;
A
#
# COMPACT_ATOMS: atom_id res chain seq x y z
N ASN A 1 11.18 -18.08 5.23
CA ASN A 1 11.95 -16.88 4.82
C ASN A 1 13.34 -17.28 4.36
N LEU A 2 13.81 -16.74 3.22
CA LEU A 2 15.15 -17.04 2.70
C LEU A 2 16.26 -16.34 3.51
N PRO A 3 17.45 -16.97 3.64
CA PRO A 3 18.65 -16.32 4.17
C PRO A 3 19.00 -15.03 3.42
N ARG A 4 19.62 -14.05 4.09
CA ARG A 4 19.87 -12.69 3.55
C ARG A 4 20.61 -12.72 2.22
N GLU A 5 21.62 -13.57 2.12
CA GLU A 5 22.46 -13.82 0.96
C GLU A 5 21.72 -14.44 -0.24
N LYS A 6 20.49 -14.94 -0.04
CA LYS A 6 19.65 -15.52 -1.10
C LYS A 6 18.49 -14.61 -1.53
N ARG A 7 17.99 -13.72 -0.66
CA ARG A 7 16.75 -12.94 -0.88
C ARG A 7 16.71 -12.17 -2.20
N TYR A 8 17.82 -11.54 -2.58
CA TYR A 8 17.88 -10.67 -3.76
C TYR A 8 18.53 -11.32 -4.98
N LYS A 9 18.71 -12.65 -4.96
CA LYS A 9 19.17 -13.36 -6.16
C LYS A 9 18.06 -13.40 -7.20
N LYS A 10 18.43 -13.37 -8.49
CA LYS A 10 17.49 -13.27 -9.61
C LYS A 10 16.46 -14.40 -9.59
N GLU A 11 16.86 -15.61 -9.22
CA GLU A 11 16.00 -16.78 -9.10
C GLU A 11 14.92 -16.68 -8.00
N ASN A 12 15.07 -15.75 -7.05
CA ASN A 12 14.11 -15.53 -5.96
C ASN A 12 13.28 -14.23 -6.16
N ILE A 13 13.44 -13.56 -7.29
CA ILE A 13 12.71 -12.34 -7.64
C ILE A 13 11.81 -12.64 -8.83
N ILE A 14 10.52 -12.40 -8.66
CA ILE A 14 9.53 -12.52 -9.73
C ILE A 14 9.12 -11.11 -10.15
N LEU A 15 9.39 -10.77 -11.40
CA LEU A 15 8.87 -9.53 -11.99
C LEU A 15 7.42 -9.74 -12.39
N VAL A 16 6.51 -9.03 -11.73
CA VAL A 16 5.07 -9.20 -11.93
C VAL A 16 4.49 -8.17 -12.90
N SER A 17 5.03 -6.95 -12.91
CA SER A 17 4.48 -5.86 -13.71
C SER A 17 5.55 -4.82 -14.01
N LEU A 18 5.39 -4.12 -15.13
CA LEU A 18 6.23 -3.00 -15.57
C LEU A 18 5.32 -1.82 -15.89
N MET A 19 5.57 -0.69 -15.24
CA MET A 19 4.88 0.57 -15.54
C MET A 19 5.70 1.36 -16.56
N PRO A 20 5.11 1.75 -17.71
CA PRO A 20 5.81 2.54 -18.71
C PRO A 20 6.13 3.94 -18.19
N GLY A 21 7.35 4.40 -18.44
CA GLY A 21 7.75 5.81 -18.22
C GLY A 21 7.24 6.73 -19.34
N PRO A 22 7.59 8.03 -19.33
CA PRO A 22 8.57 8.69 -18.46
C PRO A 22 7.98 9.28 -17.17
N LYS A 23 6.65 9.36 -17.06
CA LYS A 23 5.96 9.93 -15.90
C LYS A 23 5.49 8.81 -14.98
N GLU A 24 5.52 9.09 -13.68
CA GLU A 24 4.96 8.19 -12.69
C GLU A 24 3.45 8.03 -12.91
N ALA A 25 2.94 6.81 -12.73
CA ALA A 25 1.50 6.54 -12.84
C ALA A 25 0.72 7.39 -11.82
N LYS A 26 -0.45 7.88 -12.25
CA LYS A 26 -1.37 8.57 -11.33
C LYS A 26 -1.87 7.60 -10.27
N THR A 27 -2.30 8.14 -9.13
CA THR A 27 -2.67 7.34 -7.96
C THR A 27 -3.73 6.27 -8.24
N SER A 28 -4.71 6.53 -9.10
CA SER A 28 -5.71 5.53 -9.48
C SER A 28 -5.23 4.56 -10.57
N GLU A 29 -4.26 4.96 -11.40
CA GLU A 29 -3.75 4.14 -12.50
C GLU A 29 -2.91 2.97 -12.00
N ILE A 30 -2.27 3.10 -10.83
CA ILE A 30 -1.49 2.02 -10.20
C ILE A 30 -2.32 0.75 -10.01
N ASN A 31 -3.62 0.91 -9.75
CA ASN A 31 -4.56 -0.20 -9.58
C ASN A 31 -4.68 -1.05 -10.85
N HIS A 32 -4.60 -0.45 -12.03
CA HIS A 32 -4.62 -1.23 -13.28
C HIS A 32 -3.45 -2.20 -13.39
N TYR A 33 -2.29 -1.82 -12.86
CA TYR A 33 -1.07 -2.65 -12.86
C TYR A 33 -1.07 -3.69 -11.73
N LEU A 34 -1.69 -3.37 -10.58
CA LEU A 34 -1.80 -4.29 -9.46
C LEU A 34 -2.85 -5.37 -9.71
N ARG A 35 -3.96 -5.05 -10.40
CA ARG A 35 -5.11 -5.94 -10.56
C ARG A 35 -4.75 -7.36 -11.07
N PRO A 36 -3.90 -7.55 -12.09
CA PRO A 36 -3.50 -8.90 -12.51
C PRO A 36 -2.83 -9.71 -11.39
N LEU A 37 -1.93 -9.09 -10.63
CA LEU A 37 -1.28 -9.73 -9.48
C LEU A 37 -2.32 -10.13 -8.42
N ILE A 38 -3.24 -9.23 -8.08
CA ILE A 38 -4.25 -9.48 -7.05
C ILE A 38 -5.18 -10.63 -7.45
N VAL A 39 -5.58 -10.70 -8.73
CA VAL A 39 -6.40 -11.81 -9.25
C VAL A 39 -5.68 -13.15 -9.06
N GLU A 40 -4.40 -13.23 -9.41
CA GLU A 40 -3.62 -14.47 -9.25
C GLU A 40 -3.36 -14.81 -7.77
N LEU A 41 -3.08 -13.80 -6.92
CA LEU A 41 -2.92 -14.00 -5.48
C LEU A 41 -4.19 -14.51 -4.81
N LYS A 42 -5.38 -14.10 -5.26
CA LYS A 42 -6.65 -14.62 -4.74
C LYS A 42 -6.82 -16.11 -5.05
N LYS A 43 -6.40 -16.55 -6.25
CA LYS A 43 -6.40 -17.98 -6.62
C LYS A 43 -5.39 -18.75 -5.78
N LEU A 44 -4.15 -18.24 -5.69
CA LEU A 44 -3.08 -18.85 -4.90
C LEU A 44 -3.43 -18.95 -3.41
N TYR A 45 -4.18 -18.00 -2.87
CA TYR A 45 -4.64 -18.06 -1.48
C TYR A 45 -5.65 -19.18 -1.23
N LEU A 46 -6.48 -19.52 -2.24
CA LEU A 46 -7.40 -20.65 -2.19
C LEU A 46 -6.73 -21.99 -2.49
N GLY A 47 -5.50 -21.96 -3.03
CA GLY A 47 -4.73 -23.13 -3.44
C GLY A 47 -4.87 -23.41 -4.93
N VAL A 48 -3.74 -23.66 -5.58
CA VAL A 48 -3.67 -24.05 -7.00
C VAL A 48 -2.93 -25.37 -7.11
N VAL A 49 -3.48 -26.28 -7.89
CA VAL A 49 -2.86 -27.58 -8.19
C VAL A 49 -1.87 -27.38 -9.34
N LEU A 50 -0.58 -27.59 -9.07
CA LEU A 50 0.50 -27.41 -10.04
C LEU A 50 1.41 -28.63 -10.05
N SER A 51 1.79 -29.09 -11.25
CA SER A 51 2.84 -30.09 -11.39
C SER A 51 4.20 -29.44 -11.18
N THR A 52 5.06 -30.08 -10.39
CA THR A 52 6.44 -29.63 -10.17
C THR A 52 7.40 -30.71 -10.66
N ASN A 53 8.65 -30.33 -10.96
CA ASN A 53 9.66 -31.30 -11.39
C ASN A 53 9.88 -32.42 -10.35
N GLU A 54 9.71 -32.11 -9.06
CA GLU A 54 9.86 -33.07 -7.96
C GLU A 54 8.57 -33.89 -7.70
N CYS A 55 7.40 -33.34 -8.02
CA CYS A 55 6.10 -34.02 -7.92
C CYS A 55 5.27 -33.85 -9.21
N PRO A 56 5.44 -34.78 -10.18
CA PRO A 56 4.66 -34.79 -11.42
C PRO A 56 3.15 -34.99 -11.19
N SER A 57 2.79 -35.66 -10.09
CA SER A 57 1.42 -36.02 -9.67
C SER A 57 0.55 -34.84 -9.24
N SER A 58 1.01 -33.60 -9.46
CA SER A 58 0.39 -32.35 -9.07
C SER A 58 0.32 -32.10 -7.57
N THR A 59 0.93 -31.01 -7.12
CA THR A 59 0.99 -30.56 -5.73
C THR A 59 0.03 -29.38 -5.54
N LEU A 60 -0.68 -29.37 -4.42
CA LEU A 60 -1.49 -28.23 -4.03
C LEU A 60 -0.59 -27.14 -3.40
N ILE A 61 -0.53 -25.97 -4.04
CA ILE A 61 0.34 -24.87 -3.66
C ILE A 61 -0.50 -23.68 -3.23
N TYR A 62 -0.10 -23.06 -2.12
CA TYR A 62 -0.69 -21.84 -1.58
C TYR A 62 0.32 -20.70 -1.61
N ALA A 63 -0.14 -19.48 -1.86
CA ALA A 63 0.67 -18.28 -1.70
C ALA A 63 -0.16 -17.12 -1.12
N ALA A 64 0.49 -16.29 -0.32
CA ALA A 64 -0.09 -15.09 0.24
C ALA A 64 0.93 -13.95 0.19
N LEU A 65 0.44 -12.75 -0.09
CA LEU A 65 1.25 -11.53 0.04
C LEU A 65 1.34 -11.14 1.51
N LEU A 66 2.55 -11.12 2.06
CA LEU A 66 2.77 -10.79 3.47
C LEU A 66 2.98 -9.30 3.71
N LEU A 67 3.81 -8.65 2.89
CA LEU A 67 4.26 -7.28 3.11
C LEU A 67 4.44 -6.55 1.77
N ILE A 68 4.18 -5.24 1.79
CA ILE A 68 4.61 -4.30 0.76
C ILE A 68 5.76 -3.48 1.32
N ALA A 69 6.91 -3.50 0.65
CA ALA A 69 8.09 -2.74 1.04
C ALA A 69 8.50 -1.77 -0.08
N CYS A 70 8.30 -0.47 0.13
CA CYS A 70 8.59 0.57 -0.86
C CYS A 70 8.84 1.93 -0.17
N ASP A 71 9.15 2.97 -0.94
CA ASP A 71 9.26 4.33 -0.40
C ASP A 71 7.88 4.90 0.02
N ILE A 72 7.89 6.05 0.72
CA ILE A 72 6.65 6.65 1.24
C ILE A 72 5.62 6.96 0.14
N PRO A 73 6.01 7.60 -0.99
CA PRO A 73 5.06 7.89 -2.06
C PRO A 73 4.41 6.64 -2.65
N THR A 74 5.22 5.61 -2.93
CA THR A 74 4.73 4.35 -3.49
C THR A 74 3.83 3.63 -2.50
N ALA A 75 4.23 3.54 -1.23
CA ALA A 75 3.45 2.87 -0.18
C ALA A 75 2.05 3.47 -0.05
N ARG A 76 1.95 4.80 -0.06
CA ARG A 76 0.66 5.50 -0.01
C ARG A 76 -0.22 5.16 -1.22
N LYS A 77 0.35 5.20 -2.43
CA LYS A 77 -0.39 4.88 -3.66
C LYS A 77 -0.82 3.42 -3.70
N THR A 78 0.07 2.49 -3.40
CA THR A 78 -0.22 1.05 -3.48
C THR A 78 -1.19 0.63 -2.40
N CYS A 79 -1.14 1.19 -1.20
CA CYS A 79 -1.96 0.74 -0.06
C CYS A 79 -3.22 1.60 0.16
N GLY A 80 -3.45 2.60 -0.67
CA GLY A 80 -4.68 3.40 -0.66
C GLY A 80 -4.68 4.54 0.36
N PHE A 81 -3.53 5.03 0.79
CA PHE A 81 -3.42 6.21 1.65
C PHE A 81 -3.28 7.50 0.81
N THR A 82 -3.74 8.64 1.35
CA THR A 82 -3.50 9.96 0.75
C THR A 82 -2.02 10.37 0.83
N SER A 83 -1.61 11.34 0.01
CA SER A 83 -0.20 11.76 -0.14
C SER A 83 0.38 12.37 1.14
N HIS A 84 1.71 12.50 1.21
CA HIS A 84 2.44 13.12 2.33
C HIS A 84 1.99 14.55 2.66
N ALA A 85 1.44 15.28 1.68
CA ALA A 85 0.84 16.60 1.88
C ALA A 85 -0.59 16.58 2.46
N SER A 86 -1.13 15.41 2.82
CA SER A 86 -2.43 15.30 3.49
C SER A 86 -2.33 15.66 4.96
N ILE A 87 -3.44 16.13 5.53
CA ILE A 87 -3.57 16.46 6.95
C ILE A 87 -3.14 15.25 7.81
N ASN A 88 -3.43 14.03 7.37
CA ASN A 88 -2.85 12.83 7.97
C ASN A 88 -1.51 12.44 7.32
N ALA A 89 -0.42 12.74 8.02
CA ALA A 89 0.94 12.40 7.58
C ALA A 89 1.32 10.93 7.87
N CYS A 90 0.53 10.18 8.61
CA CYS A 90 0.90 8.87 9.15
C CYS A 90 -0.07 7.78 8.66
N HIS A 91 0.45 6.69 8.07
CA HIS A 91 -0.40 5.57 7.65
C HIS A 91 -0.80 4.64 8.81
N ILE A 92 -0.07 4.70 9.93
CA ILE A 92 -0.29 3.89 11.13
C ILE A 92 -1.22 4.59 12.11
N CYS A 93 -1.13 5.92 12.19
CA CYS A 93 -1.76 6.74 13.22
C CYS A 93 -2.69 7.78 12.57
N ASN A 94 -3.87 7.98 13.15
CA ASN A 94 -4.85 8.96 12.69
C ASN A 94 -4.57 10.34 13.30
N CYS A 95 -3.32 10.79 13.19
CA CYS A 95 -2.87 12.06 13.72
C CYS A 95 -3.00 13.12 12.62
N HIS A 96 -4.03 13.95 12.74
CA HIS A 96 -4.24 15.07 11.84
C HIS A 96 -3.29 16.21 12.24
N ILE A 97 -2.30 16.47 11.41
CA ILE A 97 -1.33 17.53 11.60
C ILE A 97 -1.92 18.81 11.01
N SER A 98 -2.12 19.82 11.85
CA SER A 98 -2.53 21.15 11.40
C SER A 98 -1.36 21.88 10.75
N CYS A 99 -1.55 22.35 9.52
CA CYS A 99 -0.62 23.28 8.89
C CYS A 99 -0.59 24.59 9.70
N ARG A 100 0.59 25.24 9.82
CA ARG A 100 0.62 26.65 10.30
C ARG A 100 -0.22 27.51 9.37
N THR A 101 -0.82 28.56 9.94
CA THR A 101 -1.52 29.68 9.29
C THR A 101 -0.72 30.40 8.19
N ASP A 102 0.55 30.03 8.01
CA ASP A 102 1.55 30.77 7.25
C ASP A 102 1.92 30.04 5.93
N GLY A 103 1.33 28.87 5.69
CA GLY A 103 1.25 28.24 4.36
C GLY A 103 2.53 27.62 3.77
N LYS A 104 3.64 27.51 4.52
CA LYS A 104 4.91 27.05 3.94
C LYS A 104 5.46 25.70 4.41
N ASP A 105 5.15 25.21 5.61
CA ASP A 105 5.64 23.89 6.07
C ASP A 105 4.65 23.19 7.02
N MET A 106 4.60 21.84 6.98
CA MET A 106 3.88 21.05 7.97
C MET A 106 4.59 21.13 9.32
N ASN A 107 3.85 21.42 10.39
CA ASN A 107 4.41 21.47 11.72
C ASN A 107 4.28 20.12 12.42
N TYR A 108 5.38 19.37 12.51
CA TYR A 108 5.43 18.12 13.27
C TYR A 108 5.71 18.32 14.77
N SER A 109 5.90 19.57 15.23
CA SER A 109 6.00 19.86 16.67
C SER A 109 4.62 19.81 17.33
N GLY A 110 4.53 19.19 18.50
CA GLY A 110 3.27 19.02 19.23
C GLY A 110 2.58 17.65 19.06
N LEU A 111 3.25 16.67 18.45
CA LEU A 111 2.76 15.29 18.45
C LEU A 111 2.89 14.67 19.85
N VAL A 112 1.74 14.39 20.48
CA VAL A 112 1.66 13.74 21.79
C VAL A 112 1.33 12.26 21.59
N PHE A 113 2.32 11.37 21.79
CA PHE A 113 2.17 9.93 21.54
C PHE A 113 0.98 9.29 22.28
N SER A 114 0.64 9.77 23.47
CA SER A 114 -0.49 9.23 24.24
C SER A 114 -1.87 9.57 23.65
N GLU A 115 -1.94 10.54 22.74
CA GLU A 115 -3.18 10.93 22.05
C GLU A 115 -3.34 10.23 20.70
N TRP A 116 -2.41 9.35 20.34
CA TRP A 116 -2.40 8.70 19.04
C TRP A 116 -3.49 7.63 18.97
N VAL A 117 -4.41 7.82 18.03
CA VAL A 117 -5.40 6.82 17.66
C VAL A 117 -4.88 6.02 16.48
N SER A 118 -4.73 4.71 16.63
CA SER A 118 -4.28 3.84 15.54
C SER A 118 -5.31 3.79 14.41
N HIS A 119 -4.81 3.78 13.18
CA HIS A 119 -5.62 3.42 12.02
C HIS A 119 -5.94 1.93 12.10
N THR A 120 -7.20 1.54 11.88
CA THR A 120 -7.56 0.12 11.81
C THR A 120 -7.79 -0.30 10.38
N ASN A 121 -7.42 -1.54 10.04
CA ASN A 121 -7.63 -2.08 8.70
C ASN A 121 -9.12 -2.08 8.32
N GLU A 122 -10.01 -2.32 9.28
CA GLU A 122 -11.45 -2.33 9.07
C GLU A 122 -11.96 -0.95 8.67
N LYS A 123 -11.48 0.11 9.33
CA LYS A 123 -11.82 1.49 8.97
C LYS A 123 -11.26 1.83 7.59
N HIS A 124 -10.00 1.50 7.34
CA HIS A 124 -9.32 1.71 6.07
C HIS A 124 -10.09 1.08 4.91
N CYS A 125 -10.38 -0.22 4.99
CA CYS A 125 -11.15 -0.95 3.98
C CYS A 125 -12.55 -0.37 3.78
N ARG A 126 -13.25 -0.03 4.87
CA ARG A 126 -14.60 0.54 4.79
C ARG A 126 -14.61 1.89 4.07
N ASP A 127 -13.67 2.77 4.39
CA ASP A 127 -13.64 4.12 3.80
C ASP A 127 -13.09 4.09 2.35
N ALA A 128 -12.15 3.19 2.06
CA ALA A 128 -11.73 2.89 0.69
C ALA A 128 -12.87 2.38 -0.19
N GLU A 129 -13.74 1.52 0.35
CA GLU A 129 -14.89 0.99 -0.39
C GLU A 129 -15.95 2.07 -0.62
N LYS A 130 -16.17 3.00 0.33
CA LYS A 130 -17.01 4.19 0.10
C LYS A 130 -16.43 5.03 -1.05
N TRP A 131 -15.12 5.26 -1.05
CA TRP A 131 -14.44 5.98 -2.13
C TRP A 131 -14.61 5.25 -3.48
N ARG A 132 -14.49 3.92 -3.51
CA ARG A 132 -14.68 3.11 -4.73
C ARG A 132 -16.08 3.25 -5.31
N ARG A 133 -17.10 3.34 -4.44
CA ARG A 133 -18.52 3.43 -4.80
C ARG A 133 -18.99 4.85 -5.14
N ALA A 134 -18.20 5.87 -4.81
CA ALA A 134 -18.51 7.26 -5.11
C ALA A 134 -18.68 7.46 -6.62
N ARG A 135 -19.74 8.16 -7.01
CA ARG A 135 -20.16 8.28 -8.42
C ARG A 135 -19.55 9.48 -9.14
N SER A 136 -19.02 10.43 -8.38
CA SER A 136 -18.41 11.64 -8.92
C SER A 136 -17.00 11.84 -8.40
N GLU A 137 -16.15 12.46 -9.22
CA GLU A 137 -14.80 12.84 -8.79
C GLU A 137 -14.84 13.87 -7.65
N ALA A 138 -15.84 14.74 -7.61
CA ALA A 138 -16.04 15.67 -6.51
C ALA A 138 -16.31 14.95 -5.17
N GLU A 139 -17.12 13.89 -5.20
CA GLU A 139 -17.39 13.05 -4.02
C GLU A 139 -16.14 12.29 -3.57
N LYS A 140 -15.38 11.72 -4.51
CA LYS A 140 -14.09 11.08 -4.21
C LYS A 140 -13.12 12.05 -3.55
N MET A 141 -12.95 13.26 -4.11
CA MET A 141 -12.09 14.30 -3.54
C MET A 141 -12.55 14.76 -2.15
N ARG A 142 -13.85 14.69 -1.85
CA ARG A 142 -14.39 14.96 -0.52
C ARG A 142 -14.03 13.83 0.44
N LEU A 143 -14.30 12.58 0.04
CA LEU A 143 -14.01 11.39 0.86
C LEU A 143 -12.52 11.22 1.15
N GLU A 144 -11.65 11.57 0.20
CA GLU A 144 -10.19 11.59 0.40
C GLU A 144 -9.77 12.58 1.48
N ARG A 145 -10.36 13.78 1.48
CA ARG A 145 -10.07 14.82 2.48
C ARG A 145 -10.63 14.47 3.86
N GLU A 146 -11.77 13.79 3.91
CA GLU A 146 -12.43 13.42 5.16
C GLU A 146 -11.82 12.17 5.80
N ASN A 147 -11.39 11.19 5.00
CA ASN A 147 -10.99 9.87 5.49
C ASN A 147 -9.53 9.52 5.24
N ASP A 148 -8.78 10.32 4.47
CA ASP A 148 -7.37 10.09 4.12
C ASP A 148 -7.09 8.78 3.36
N VAL A 149 -8.12 8.24 2.69
CA VAL A 149 -8.07 6.93 2.05
C VAL A 149 -8.66 6.96 0.63
N ARG A 150 -8.10 6.11 -0.23
CA ARG A 150 -8.52 5.80 -1.59
C ARG A 150 -8.63 4.29 -1.78
N TRP A 151 -9.31 3.87 -2.84
CA TRP A 151 -9.32 2.45 -3.21
C TRP A 151 -7.93 1.97 -3.68
N SER A 152 -7.54 0.80 -3.18
CA SER A 152 -6.43 0.02 -3.69
C SER A 152 -6.88 -1.41 -4.00
N GLU A 153 -6.39 -1.99 -5.11
CA GLU A 153 -6.63 -3.40 -5.43
C GLU A 153 -6.12 -4.35 -4.34
N LEU A 154 -5.10 -3.97 -3.55
CA LEU A 154 -4.60 -4.79 -2.44
C LEU A 154 -5.70 -5.09 -1.41
N LEU A 155 -6.69 -4.20 -1.27
CA LEU A 155 -7.79 -4.35 -0.31
C LEU A 155 -8.77 -5.47 -0.72
N GLU A 156 -8.67 -6.01 -1.93
CA GLU A 156 -9.41 -7.22 -2.30
C GLU A 156 -8.84 -8.49 -1.64
N LEU A 157 -7.60 -8.46 -1.15
CA LEU A 157 -7.00 -9.54 -0.39
C LEU A 157 -7.49 -9.46 1.06
N LYS A 158 -8.54 -10.22 1.39
CA LYS A 158 -9.17 -10.20 2.74
C LYS A 158 -8.20 -10.50 3.90
N TYR A 159 -7.10 -11.21 3.63
CA TYR A 159 -6.07 -11.53 4.61
C TYR A 159 -5.02 -10.43 4.78
N PHE A 160 -5.00 -9.42 3.90
CA PHE A 160 -3.98 -8.37 3.89
C PHE A 160 -4.42 -7.20 4.77
N ASN A 161 -3.57 -6.83 5.72
CA ASN A 161 -3.79 -5.65 6.56
C ASN A 161 -2.99 -4.48 5.98
N ALA A 162 -3.64 -3.53 5.31
CA ALA A 162 -2.92 -2.42 4.67
C ALA A 162 -2.21 -1.49 5.66
N VAL A 163 -2.66 -1.44 6.92
CA VAL A 163 -2.02 -0.63 7.96
C VAL A 163 -0.75 -1.31 8.49
N GLU A 164 -0.79 -2.61 8.73
CA GLU A 164 0.32 -3.36 9.34
C GLU A 164 1.29 -3.96 8.32
N CYS A 165 0.80 -4.36 7.15
CA CYS A 165 1.60 -5.01 6.10
C CYS A 165 2.30 -4.01 5.17
N THR A 166 2.19 -2.71 5.43
CA THR A 166 2.90 -1.67 4.69
C THR A 166 4.17 -1.28 5.42
N ILE A 167 5.32 -1.58 4.83
CA ILE A 167 6.63 -1.27 5.37
C ILE A 167 7.27 -0.17 4.54
N ILE A 168 7.57 0.94 5.21
CA ILE A 168 8.32 2.03 4.61
C ILE A 168 9.80 1.64 4.58
N ASN A 169 10.37 1.52 3.38
CA ASN A 169 11.78 1.17 3.21
C ASN A 169 12.66 2.37 3.61
N PRO A 170 13.39 2.30 4.75
CA PRO A 170 14.16 3.42 5.25
C PRO A 170 15.38 3.74 4.37
N MET A 171 15.88 2.77 3.59
CA MET A 171 17.04 2.97 2.72
C MET A 171 16.82 4.08 1.70
N HIS A 172 15.64 4.15 1.09
CA HIS A 172 15.34 5.22 0.13
C HIS A 172 15.02 6.54 0.84
N ASN A 173 14.29 6.51 1.96
CA ASN A 173 13.88 7.73 2.62
C ASN A 173 15.01 8.47 3.34
N LEU A 174 15.94 7.73 3.94
CA LEU A 174 17.06 8.31 4.69
C LEU A 174 18.21 8.75 3.76
N PHE A 175 18.55 7.95 2.75
CA PHE A 175 19.71 8.22 1.90
C PHE A 175 19.39 9.07 0.65
N LEU A 176 18.12 9.11 0.18
CA LEU A 176 17.73 9.92 -0.98
C LEU A 176 16.98 11.21 -0.61
N GLY A 177 16.78 11.48 0.69
CA GLY A 177 16.18 12.73 1.16
C GLY A 177 14.70 12.91 0.78
N THR A 178 13.95 11.82 0.57
CA THR A 178 12.50 11.86 0.33
C THR A 178 11.69 12.03 1.61
N ALA A 179 12.31 11.92 2.78
CA ALA A 179 11.79 12.43 4.04
C ALA A 179 12.28 13.88 4.22
N LYS A 180 11.59 14.82 3.58
CA LYS A 180 11.66 16.26 3.92
C LYS A 180 10.39 16.65 4.64
#